data_AF-A0A7S1RM35-F1
#
_entry.id   AF-A0A7S1RM35-F1
#
_cell.length_a   1.000
_cell.length_b   1.000
_cell.length_c   1.000
_cell.angle_alpha   90.00
_cell.angle_beta   90.00
_cell.angle_gamma   90.00
#
_symmetry.space_group_name_H-M   'P 1'
#
loop_
_entity.id
_entity.type
_entity.pdbx_description
1 polymer ?
#
loop_
_entity_poly.entity_id
_entity_poly.type
_entity_poly.pdbx_seq_one_letter_code
_entity_poly.pdbx_strand_id
1 'polypeptide(L)'
;ARSENSSLSGRSARNRRKLLSETTVFRDTGRSLGPAQSFIGRCLGSALVDGVLVVFVCFSFVLVIVEADSKGDPAFWVQVANCVLLGVYSIEAALRMFVLRARYFCYPMNILDLTLLVTDVIAIVLELFDVKSMPSFMVLRIFRLSRLFRTFKVLVRFPQLAMLVRGLFNSLSVVGYGLGFLGLIILFWSVGAVHFIHPVNMEVASTGLYGDCERCEHAFETVASSALTLLQQVVAGDSWGMVSIPIIEHSPVTALFFGAVFVTVNIISLNMILAVIVDTALKASHECNQEIVKHKLNEFDDHAKQIKELCKEMDVDKSGDLTLEELIAGFEENEQFRDLLMAMDVKQSDMTVVFGILDADEDGTVNYDEFVNELFKMKTHDSHTLLVFIKHY
;
A
#
# COMPACT_ATOMS: atom_id res chain seq x y z
N ALA A 1 7.37 -7.99 -32.98
CA ALA A 1 6.00 -7.51 -32.67
C ALA A 1 5.08 -8.61 -32.10
N ARG A 2 4.88 -9.77 -32.73
CA ARG A 2 4.00 -10.85 -32.20
C ARG A 2 4.56 -11.65 -31.00
N SER A 3 5.89 -11.64 -30.75
CA SER A 3 6.50 -12.35 -29.62
C SER A 3 6.71 -11.49 -28.36
N GLU A 4 6.55 -10.16 -28.44
CA GLU A 4 6.70 -9.25 -27.29
C GLU A 4 5.39 -9.03 -26.54
N ASN A 5 4.24 -9.10 -27.22
CA ASN A 5 2.91 -8.95 -26.59
C ASN A 5 2.52 -10.12 -25.67
N SER A 6 3.00 -11.34 -25.92
CA SER A 6 2.80 -12.48 -25.00
C SER A 6 3.64 -12.37 -23.72
N SER A 7 4.78 -11.65 -23.79
CA SER A 7 5.66 -11.41 -22.64
C SER A 7 5.15 -10.33 -21.68
N LEU A 8 4.39 -9.35 -22.20
CA LEU A 8 3.81 -8.23 -21.45
C LEU A 8 2.48 -8.62 -20.78
N SER A 9 1.63 -9.41 -21.45
CA SER A 9 0.45 -10.03 -20.83
C SER A 9 0.85 -10.96 -19.67
N GLY A 10 1.90 -11.75 -19.85
CA GLY A 10 2.48 -12.59 -18.80
C GLY A 10 3.09 -11.81 -17.63
N ARG A 11 3.65 -10.60 -17.86
CA ARG A 11 4.23 -9.75 -16.79
C ARG A 11 3.17 -8.99 -16.00
N SER A 12 2.10 -8.53 -16.64
CA SER A 12 0.98 -7.86 -15.96
C SER A 12 0.17 -8.84 -15.07
N ALA A 13 -0.08 -10.05 -15.55
CA ALA A 13 -0.69 -11.12 -14.75
C ALA A 13 0.22 -11.60 -13.60
N ARG A 14 1.54 -11.57 -13.79
CA ARG A 14 2.53 -11.93 -12.75
C ARG A 14 2.66 -10.87 -11.65
N ASN A 15 2.36 -9.61 -11.94
CA ASN A 15 2.29 -8.54 -10.94
C ASN A 15 0.94 -8.46 -10.21
N ARG A 16 -0.19 -8.83 -10.83
CA ARG A 16 -1.49 -9.01 -10.12
C ARG A 16 -1.47 -10.20 -9.15
N ARG A 17 -0.59 -11.19 -9.35
CA ARG A 17 -0.39 -12.36 -8.45
C ARG A 17 0.50 -12.09 -7.21
N LYS A 18 0.66 -10.83 -6.77
CA LYS A 18 1.37 -10.50 -5.51
C LYS A 18 0.47 -10.04 -4.36
N LEU A 19 -0.82 -10.34 -4.43
CA LEU A 19 -1.62 -10.61 -3.24
C LEU A 19 -1.79 -12.12 -3.10
N LEU A 20 -0.69 -12.79 -2.74
CA LEU A 20 -0.82 -14.12 -2.19
C LEU A 20 -1.43 -13.95 -0.79
N SER A 21 -2.75 -14.04 -0.68
CA SER A 21 -3.36 -14.46 0.58
C SER A 21 -2.68 -15.77 0.99
N GLU A 22 -2.40 -16.00 2.27
CA GLU A 22 -1.80 -17.28 2.69
C GLU A 22 -2.58 -18.50 2.13
N THR A 23 -3.89 -18.33 1.93
CA THR A 23 -4.79 -19.28 1.26
C THR A 23 -4.37 -19.65 -0.17
N THR A 24 -3.80 -18.73 -0.95
CA THR A 24 -3.29 -19.03 -2.31
C THR A 24 -1.92 -19.71 -2.29
N VAL A 25 -1.08 -19.44 -1.28
CA VAL A 25 0.22 -20.11 -1.08
C VAL A 25 0.02 -21.61 -0.83
N PHE A 26 -0.95 -21.99 0.00
CA PHE A 26 -1.27 -23.38 0.29
C PHE A 26 -2.01 -24.08 -0.86
N ARG A 27 -2.78 -23.33 -1.67
CA ARG A 27 -3.50 -23.87 -2.84
C ARG A 27 -2.56 -24.25 -3.99
N ASP A 28 -1.51 -23.47 -4.25
CA ASP A 28 -0.53 -23.75 -5.33
C ASP A 28 0.44 -24.90 -4.99
N THR A 29 0.60 -25.24 -3.71
CA THR A 29 1.47 -26.35 -3.26
C THR A 29 0.78 -27.72 -3.29
N GLY A 30 -0.55 -27.78 -3.43
CA GLY A 30 -1.34 -29.02 -3.33
C GLY A 30 -1.05 -30.10 -4.38
N ARG A 31 -0.38 -29.79 -5.50
CA ARG A 31 -0.20 -30.75 -6.62
C ARG A 31 0.89 -31.83 -6.40
N SER A 32 1.75 -31.73 -5.37
CA SER A 32 2.83 -32.71 -5.12
C SER A 32 3.01 -33.14 -3.66
N LEU A 33 2.07 -32.81 -2.78
CA LEU A 33 2.15 -33.07 -1.34
C LEU A 33 1.54 -34.43 -0.96
N GLY A 34 2.13 -35.10 0.03
CA GLY A 34 1.54 -36.32 0.62
C GLY A 34 0.20 -36.04 1.33
N PRO A 35 -0.62 -37.07 1.60
CA PRO A 35 -1.98 -36.89 2.14
C PRO A 35 -2.02 -36.16 3.48
N ALA A 36 -1.09 -36.45 4.39
CA ALA A 36 -0.97 -35.76 5.67
C ALA A 36 -0.59 -34.27 5.50
N GLN A 37 0.31 -33.96 4.57
CA GLN A 37 0.73 -32.58 4.30
C GLN A 37 -0.38 -31.76 3.66
N SER A 38 -1.15 -32.36 2.75
CA SER A 38 -2.31 -31.73 2.13
C SER A 38 -3.43 -31.47 3.15
N PHE A 39 -3.66 -32.39 4.09
CA PHE A 39 -4.61 -32.17 5.18
C PHE A 39 -4.17 -31.01 6.09
N ILE A 40 -2.93 -31.03 6.58
CA ILE A 40 -2.38 -29.97 7.44
C ILE A 40 -2.38 -28.61 6.72
N GLY A 41 -2.01 -28.57 5.43
CA GLY A 41 -2.05 -27.36 4.63
C GLY A 41 -3.47 -26.78 4.48
N ARG A 42 -4.49 -27.63 4.31
CA ARG A 42 -5.90 -27.20 4.28
C ARG A 42 -6.37 -26.68 5.63
N CYS A 43 -5.97 -27.32 6.74
CA CYS A 43 -6.29 -26.84 8.09
C CYS A 43 -5.64 -25.48 8.38
N LEU A 44 -4.34 -25.33 8.09
CA LEU A 44 -3.60 -24.08 8.29
C LEU A 44 -4.14 -22.94 7.42
N GLY A 45 -4.60 -23.23 6.20
CA GLY A 45 -5.20 -22.24 5.31
C GLY A 45 -6.67 -21.94 5.58
N SER A 46 -7.26 -22.50 6.64
CA SER A 46 -8.67 -22.27 6.96
C SER A 46 -8.91 -20.92 7.64
N ALA A 47 -10.01 -20.26 7.28
CA ALA A 47 -10.36 -18.95 7.84
C ALA A 47 -10.55 -18.97 9.37
N LEU A 48 -10.92 -20.14 9.93
CA LEU A 48 -11.05 -20.32 11.37
C LEU A 48 -9.69 -20.26 12.08
N VAL A 49 -8.69 -20.97 11.55
CA VAL A 49 -7.32 -20.94 12.11
C VAL A 49 -6.73 -19.54 12.01
N ASP A 50 -6.89 -18.89 10.85
CA ASP A 50 -6.48 -17.49 10.67
C ASP A 50 -7.13 -16.55 11.69
N GLY A 51 -8.44 -16.71 11.94
CA GLY A 51 -9.17 -15.90 12.93
C GLY A 51 -8.68 -16.14 14.36
N VAL A 52 -8.41 -17.39 14.75
CA VAL A 52 -7.87 -17.74 16.08
C VAL A 52 -6.47 -17.14 16.28
N LEU A 53 -5.61 -17.21 15.26
CA LEU A 53 -4.27 -16.61 15.33
C LEU A 53 -4.33 -15.09 15.50
N VAL A 54 -5.27 -14.41 14.85
CA VAL A 54 -5.48 -12.97 15.07
C VAL A 54 -5.89 -12.66 16.51
N VAL A 55 -6.77 -13.47 17.11
CA VAL A 55 -7.15 -13.32 18.53
C VAL A 55 -5.94 -13.48 19.44
N PHE A 56 -5.07 -14.46 19.18
CA PHE A 56 -3.83 -14.63 19.95
C PHE A 56 -2.85 -13.48 19.78
N VAL A 57 -2.76 -12.86 18.60
CA VAL A 57 -1.94 -11.67 18.41
C VAL A 57 -2.51 -10.48 19.20
N CYS A 58 -3.82 -10.26 19.17
CA CYS A 58 -4.47 -9.22 19.97
C CYS A 58 -4.26 -9.44 21.48
N PHE A 59 -4.41 -10.68 21.94
CA PHE A 59 -4.14 -11.04 23.33
C PHE A 59 -2.66 -10.82 23.70
N SER A 60 -1.73 -11.22 22.83
CA SER A 60 -0.30 -10.94 23.01
C SER A 60 -0.01 -9.45 23.14
N PHE A 61 -0.71 -8.59 22.38
CA PHE A 61 -0.55 -7.14 22.47
C PHE A 61 -1.03 -6.60 23.82
N VAL A 62 -2.17 -7.09 24.32
CA VAL A 62 -2.67 -6.73 25.66
C VAL A 62 -1.68 -7.14 26.75
N LEU A 63 -1.06 -8.33 26.65
CA LEU A 63 -0.04 -8.77 27.60
C LEU A 63 1.17 -7.82 27.61
N VAL A 64 1.61 -7.35 26.44
CA VAL A 64 2.73 -6.39 26.37
C VAL A 64 2.36 -5.06 27.03
N ILE A 65 1.13 -4.57 26.87
CA ILE A 65 0.65 -3.35 27.56
C ILE A 65 0.68 -3.55 29.08
N VAL A 66 0.13 -4.66 29.58
CA VAL A 66 0.11 -4.97 31.01
C VAL A 66 1.54 -5.09 31.58
N GLU A 67 2.46 -5.69 30.82
CA GLU A 67 3.87 -5.80 31.20
C GLU A 67 4.57 -4.42 31.21
N ALA A 68 4.25 -3.54 30.25
CA ALA A 68 4.81 -2.19 30.18
C ALA A 68 4.34 -1.27 31.31
N ASP A 69 3.07 -1.38 31.72
CA ASP A 69 2.51 -0.58 32.82
C ASP A 69 2.89 -1.11 34.22
N SER A 70 3.40 -2.35 34.28
CA SER A 70 3.90 -2.93 35.53
C SER A 70 5.17 -2.20 36.00
N LYS A 71 5.11 -1.57 37.17
CA LYS A 71 6.27 -0.91 37.80
C LYS A 71 7.27 -1.90 38.41
N GLY A 72 7.01 -3.20 38.35
CA GLY A 72 7.83 -4.27 38.92
C GLY A 72 7.84 -5.52 38.05
N ASP A 73 8.31 -6.63 38.61
CA ASP A 73 8.40 -7.90 37.87
C ASP A 73 7.02 -8.34 37.34
N PRO A 74 6.96 -8.87 36.11
CA PRO A 74 5.70 -9.26 35.49
C PRO A 74 5.01 -10.33 36.34
N ALA A 75 3.69 -10.18 36.52
CA ALA A 75 2.88 -11.12 37.27
C ALA A 75 3.02 -12.54 36.70
N PHE A 76 3.03 -13.54 37.57
CA PHE A 76 3.24 -14.94 37.19
C PHE A 76 2.31 -15.42 36.07
N TRP A 77 1.03 -15.01 36.11
CA TRP A 77 0.06 -15.37 35.07
C TRP A 77 0.41 -14.80 33.69
N VAL A 78 1.06 -13.62 33.62
CA VAL A 78 1.53 -13.01 32.37
C VAL A 78 2.68 -13.83 31.78
N GLN A 79 3.60 -14.31 32.63
CA GLN A 79 4.69 -15.19 32.21
C GLN A 79 4.17 -16.50 31.65
N VAL A 80 3.22 -17.14 32.35
CA VAL A 80 2.57 -18.37 31.88
C VAL A 80 1.85 -18.14 30.55
N ALA A 81 1.09 -17.05 30.42
CA ALA A 81 0.38 -16.71 29.18
C ALA A 81 1.36 -16.49 28.00
N ASN A 82 2.47 -15.79 28.22
CA ASN A 82 3.51 -15.59 27.21
C ASN A 82 4.16 -16.92 26.78
N CYS A 83 4.43 -17.83 27.72
CA CYS A 83 4.94 -19.17 27.42
C CYS A 83 3.95 -20.00 26.59
N VAL A 84 2.66 -19.96 26.94
CA VAL A 84 1.60 -20.66 26.17
C VAL A 84 1.53 -20.12 24.74
N LEU A 85 1.53 -18.80 24.58
CA LEU A 85 1.52 -18.16 23.26
C LEU A 85 2.75 -18.54 22.43
N LEU A 86 3.96 -18.53 23.03
CA LEU A 86 5.17 -18.97 22.36
C LEU A 86 5.07 -20.43 21.90
N GLY A 87 4.51 -21.32 22.74
CA GLY A 87 4.23 -22.71 22.38
C GLY A 87 3.31 -22.82 21.16
N VAL A 88 2.20 -22.07 21.15
CA VAL A 88 1.27 -22.03 20.01
C VAL A 88 1.97 -21.59 18.72
N TYR A 89 2.73 -20.48 18.76
CA TYR A 89 3.47 -19.99 17.59
C TYR A 89 4.57 -20.95 17.14
N SER A 90 5.20 -21.69 18.06
CA SER A 90 6.20 -22.70 17.75
C SER A 90 5.59 -23.87 16.99
N ILE A 91 4.42 -24.34 17.44
CA ILE A 91 3.68 -25.42 16.77
C ILE A 91 3.23 -24.96 15.40
N GLU A 92 2.67 -23.76 15.28
CA GLU A 92 2.25 -23.17 14.00
C GLU A 92 3.41 -23.10 13.00
N ALA A 93 4.56 -22.52 13.42
CA ALA A 93 5.75 -22.41 12.58
C ALA A 93 6.29 -23.77 12.15
N ALA A 94 6.31 -24.76 13.05
CA ALA A 94 6.71 -26.13 12.73
C ALA A 94 5.78 -26.79 11.70
N LEU A 95 4.45 -26.64 11.85
CA LEU A 95 3.48 -27.16 10.89
C LEU A 95 3.61 -26.47 9.53
N ARG A 96 3.80 -25.14 9.49
CA ARG A 96 4.05 -24.39 8.25
C ARG A 96 5.34 -24.83 7.57
N MET A 97 6.42 -25.03 8.33
CA MET A 97 7.70 -25.53 7.82
C MET A 97 7.57 -26.96 7.27
N PHE A 98 6.79 -27.83 7.92
CA PHE A 98 6.52 -29.18 7.46
C PHE A 98 5.77 -29.22 6.11
N VAL A 99 4.80 -28.32 5.90
CA VAL A 99 4.05 -28.22 4.64
C VAL A 99 4.87 -27.54 3.53
N LEU A 100 5.52 -26.41 3.83
CA LEU A 100 6.19 -25.57 2.81
C LEU A 100 7.65 -25.99 2.53
N ARG A 101 8.29 -26.76 3.43
CA ARG A 101 9.69 -27.21 3.31
C ARG A 101 10.63 -26.03 2.99
N ALA A 102 11.51 -26.17 1.99
CA ALA A 102 12.42 -25.10 1.56
C ALA A 102 11.72 -23.83 1.07
N ARG A 103 10.47 -23.92 0.58
CA ARG A 103 9.71 -22.73 0.17
C ARG A 103 9.32 -21.85 1.36
N TYR A 104 9.37 -22.36 2.60
CA TYR A 104 9.13 -21.58 3.82
C TYR A 104 10.01 -20.32 3.84
N PHE A 105 11.29 -20.45 3.48
CA PHE A 105 12.27 -19.36 3.49
C PHE A 105 12.16 -18.39 2.30
N CYS A 106 11.28 -18.67 1.33
CA CYS A 106 11.01 -17.72 0.24
C CYS A 106 9.95 -16.69 0.60
N TYR A 107 9.20 -16.89 1.69
CA TYR A 107 8.14 -15.99 2.12
C TYR A 107 8.62 -15.06 3.24
N PRO A 108 8.63 -13.73 3.03
CA PRO A 108 9.21 -12.79 3.99
C PRO A 108 8.49 -12.76 5.35
N MET A 109 7.17 -12.95 5.36
CA MET A 109 6.40 -13.03 6.61
C MET A 109 6.76 -14.28 7.43
N ASN A 110 6.99 -15.42 6.78
CA ASN A 110 7.44 -16.64 7.46
C ASN A 110 8.86 -16.50 8.03
N ILE A 111 9.75 -15.76 7.34
CA ILE A 111 11.10 -15.46 7.84
C ILE A 111 11.04 -14.53 9.06
N LEU A 112 10.18 -13.50 9.01
CA LEU A 112 9.94 -12.62 10.15
C LEU A 112 9.44 -13.41 11.35
N ASP A 113 8.46 -14.30 11.13
CA ASP A 113 7.88 -15.16 12.17
C ASP A 113 8.92 -16.05 12.83
N LEU A 114 9.78 -16.68 12.01
CA LEU A 114 10.87 -17.50 12.51
C LEU A 114 11.89 -16.67 13.31
N THR A 115 12.25 -15.49 12.81
CA THR A 115 13.19 -14.58 13.49
C THR A 115 12.66 -14.16 14.85
N LEU A 116 11.38 -13.76 14.94
CA LEU A 116 10.74 -13.38 16.20
C LEU A 116 10.70 -14.56 17.17
N LEU A 117 10.31 -15.74 16.69
CA LEU A 117 10.26 -16.95 17.51
C LEU A 117 11.62 -17.33 18.09
N VAL A 118 12.67 -17.30 17.27
CA VAL A 118 14.05 -17.55 17.70
C VAL A 118 14.48 -16.53 18.74
N THR A 119 14.14 -15.26 18.52
CA THR A 119 14.45 -14.17 19.46
C THR A 119 13.82 -14.40 20.84
N ASP A 120 12.57 -14.83 20.88
CA ASP A 120 11.87 -15.14 22.14
C ASP A 120 12.45 -16.37 22.86
N VAL A 121 12.84 -17.40 22.12
CA VAL A 121 13.52 -18.58 22.68
C VAL A 121 14.87 -18.19 23.27
N ILE A 122 15.66 -17.39 22.55
CA ILE A 122 16.95 -16.88 23.04
C ILE A 122 16.75 -16.09 24.34
N ALA A 123 15.72 -15.23 24.41
CA ALA A 123 15.44 -14.46 25.62
C ALA A 123 15.18 -15.36 26.84
N ILE A 124 14.35 -16.39 26.69
CA ILE A 124 14.06 -17.36 27.77
C ILE A 124 15.32 -18.12 28.17
N VAL A 125 16.12 -18.58 27.19
CA VAL A 125 17.36 -19.31 27.46
C VAL A 125 18.36 -18.45 28.24
N LEU A 126 18.51 -17.18 27.87
CA LEU A 126 19.37 -16.22 28.58
C LEU A 126 18.89 -15.96 30.02
N GLU A 127 17.58 -15.91 30.25
CA GLU A 127 17.01 -15.77 31.60
C GLU A 127 17.27 -17.02 32.46
N LEU A 128 17.23 -18.23 31.88
CA LEU A 128 17.47 -19.49 32.59
C LEU A 128 18.92 -19.70 33.03
N PHE A 129 19.89 -19.23 32.24
CA PHE A 129 21.31 -19.35 32.58
C PHE A 129 21.80 -18.33 33.62
N ASP A 130 20.88 -17.57 34.23
CA ASP A 130 21.13 -16.54 35.26
C ASP A 130 22.32 -15.64 34.90
N VAL A 131 22.47 -15.30 33.61
CA VAL A 131 23.46 -14.35 33.09
C VAL A 131 23.02 -12.92 33.43
N LYS A 132 22.65 -12.68 34.69
CA LYS A 132 22.29 -11.38 35.27
C LYS A 132 23.49 -10.49 35.54
N SER A 133 24.71 -11.02 35.37
CA SER A 133 25.97 -10.33 35.63
C SER A 133 26.50 -9.52 34.44
N MET A 134 25.86 -9.60 33.27
CA MET A 134 26.15 -8.69 32.15
C MET A 134 25.32 -7.41 32.30
N PRO A 135 25.80 -6.23 31.88
CA PRO A 135 25.01 -5.00 31.81
C PRO A 135 23.99 -5.03 30.65
N SER A 136 23.36 -6.19 30.44
CA SER A 136 22.49 -6.61 29.34
C SER A 136 21.02 -6.23 29.54
N PHE A 137 20.67 -5.47 30.58
CA PHE A 137 19.30 -5.03 30.84
C PHE A 137 18.68 -4.31 29.63
N MET A 138 19.47 -3.56 28.85
CA MET A 138 18.97 -2.90 27.64
C MET A 138 18.70 -3.89 26.48
N VAL A 139 19.54 -4.91 26.33
CA VAL A 139 19.41 -5.94 25.28
C VAL A 139 18.21 -6.86 25.56
N LEU A 140 18.03 -7.29 26.81
CA LEU A 140 16.85 -8.07 27.23
C LEU A 140 15.55 -7.26 27.04
N ARG A 141 15.57 -5.94 27.29
CA ARG A 141 14.44 -5.05 27.00
C ARG A 141 14.12 -4.99 25.50
N ILE A 142 15.14 -4.89 24.64
CA ILE A 142 14.95 -4.88 23.18
C ILE A 142 14.31 -6.20 22.71
N PHE A 143 14.76 -7.35 23.24
CA PHE A 143 14.15 -8.63 22.90
C PHE A 143 12.68 -8.74 23.34
N ARG A 144 12.33 -8.21 24.51
CA ARG A 144 10.92 -8.11 24.94
C ARG A 144 10.09 -7.23 24.02
N LEU A 145 10.63 -6.09 23.59
CA LEU A 145 9.97 -5.18 22.65
C LEU A 145 9.82 -5.81 21.24
N SER A 146 10.65 -6.77 20.86
CA SER A 146 10.53 -7.45 19.56
C SER A 146 9.17 -8.14 19.38
N ARG A 147 8.50 -8.52 20.47
CA ARG A 147 7.15 -9.10 20.45
C ARG A 147 6.10 -8.14 19.90
N LEU A 148 6.31 -6.82 19.99
CA LEU A 148 5.42 -5.83 19.37
C LEU A 148 5.36 -6.00 17.84
N PHE A 149 6.41 -6.56 17.22
CA PHE A 149 6.37 -6.82 15.79
C PHE A 149 5.33 -7.88 15.40
N ARG A 150 4.91 -8.73 16.34
CA ARG A 150 3.81 -9.69 16.12
C ARG A 150 2.50 -8.98 15.80
N THR A 151 2.26 -7.80 16.39
CA THR A 151 1.05 -7.01 16.15
C THR A 151 1.02 -6.44 14.72
N PHE A 152 2.17 -6.15 14.10
CA PHE A 152 2.21 -5.74 12.69
C PHE A 152 1.69 -6.82 11.73
N LYS A 153 1.68 -8.10 12.13
CA LYS A 153 1.09 -9.18 11.32
C LYS A 153 -0.40 -8.96 11.07
N VAL A 154 -1.13 -8.41 12.04
CA VAL A 154 -2.55 -8.07 11.89
C VAL A 154 -2.75 -7.17 10.68
N LEU A 155 -1.87 -6.19 10.49
CA LEU A 155 -1.95 -5.26 9.37
C LEU A 155 -1.82 -5.97 8.01
N VAL A 156 -1.03 -7.04 7.94
CA VAL A 156 -0.82 -7.81 6.70
C VAL A 156 -1.93 -8.84 6.47
N ARG A 157 -2.53 -9.35 7.56
CA ARG A 157 -3.61 -10.35 7.52
C ARG A 157 -4.93 -9.80 7.02
N PHE A 158 -5.22 -8.54 7.36
CA PHE A 158 -6.41 -7.83 6.88
C PHE A 158 -6.10 -7.12 5.56
N PRO A 159 -6.70 -7.51 4.43
CA PRO A 159 -6.34 -6.98 3.11
C PRO A 159 -6.58 -5.46 3.01
N GLN A 160 -7.59 -4.93 3.69
CA GLN A 160 -7.86 -3.48 3.74
C GLN A 160 -6.74 -2.73 4.47
N LEU A 161 -6.32 -3.21 5.65
CA LEU A 161 -5.20 -2.61 6.40
C LEU A 161 -3.88 -2.75 5.63
N ALA A 162 -3.66 -3.90 4.99
CA ALA A 162 -2.46 -4.16 4.20
C ALA A 162 -2.36 -3.19 3.02
N MET A 163 -3.50 -2.87 2.39
CA MET A 163 -3.57 -1.86 1.33
C MET A 163 -3.20 -0.48 1.83
N LEU A 164 -3.72 -0.06 3.00
CA LEU A 164 -3.38 1.22 3.63
C LEU A 164 -1.89 1.31 3.97
N VAL A 165 -1.33 0.27 4.59
CA VAL A 165 0.09 0.23 4.98
C VAL A 165 1.00 0.25 3.76
N ARG A 166 0.65 -0.47 2.68
CA ARG A 166 1.39 -0.40 1.41
C ARG A 166 1.33 1.00 0.80
N GLY A 167 0.16 1.63 0.84
CA GLY A 167 0.00 3.03 0.42
C GLY A 167 0.92 3.97 1.18
N LEU A 168 1.00 3.79 2.51
CA LEU A 168 1.90 4.56 3.38
C LEU A 168 3.38 4.32 3.04
N PHE A 169 3.82 3.07 2.85
CA PHE A 169 5.22 2.80 2.50
C PHE A 169 5.59 3.31 1.11
N ASN A 170 4.66 3.23 0.16
CA ASN A 170 4.89 3.77 -1.18
C ASN A 170 5.06 5.29 -1.15
N SER A 171 4.22 6.00 -0.39
CA SER A 171 4.35 7.46 -0.23
C SER A 171 5.55 7.88 0.63
N LEU A 172 6.02 7.01 1.53
CA LEU A 172 7.18 7.29 2.39
C LEU A 172 8.46 7.58 1.60
N SER A 173 8.64 6.96 0.42
CA SER A 173 9.78 7.25 -0.45
C SER A 173 9.81 8.71 -0.91
N VAL A 174 8.66 9.23 -1.34
CA VAL A 174 8.49 10.62 -1.77
C VAL A 174 8.63 11.60 -0.60
N VAL A 175 7.94 11.31 0.51
CA VAL A 175 8.05 12.11 1.73
C VAL A 175 9.49 12.12 2.25
N GLY A 176 10.20 11.00 2.11
CA GLY A 176 11.60 10.85 2.49
C GLY A 176 12.54 11.80 1.75
N TYR A 177 12.34 11.99 0.44
CA TYR A 177 13.12 12.98 -0.32
C TYR A 177 12.85 14.42 0.17
N GLY A 178 11.58 14.75 0.44
CA GLY A 178 11.20 16.04 1.00
C GLY A 178 11.79 16.30 2.39
N LEU A 179 11.71 15.32 3.28
CA LEU A 179 12.32 15.38 4.62
C LEU A 179 13.85 15.45 4.55
N GLY A 180 14.48 14.72 3.63
CA GLY A 180 15.92 14.79 3.38
C GLY A 180 16.36 16.18 2.95
N PHE A 181 15.63 16.80 2.01
CA PHE A 181 15.88 18.16 1.57
C PHE A 181 15.69 19.19 2.69
N LEU A 182 14.61 19.07 3.47
CA LEU A 182 14.39 19.88 4.67
C LEU A 182 15.55 19.74 5.66
N GLY A 183 16.01 18.51 5.90
CA GLY A 183 17.17 18.23 6.75
C GLY A 183 18.45 18.93 6.26
N LEU A 184 18.71 18.93 4.95
CA LEU A 184 19.86 19.63 4.36
C LEU A 184 19.78 21.15 4.57
N ILE A 185 18.61 21.76 4.40
CA ILE A 185 18.40 23.19 4.65
C ILE A 185 18.62 23.51 6.13
N ILE A 186 18.05 22.71 7.04
CA ILE A 186 18.25 22.89 8.48
C ILE A 186 19.73 22.77 8.83
N LEU A 187 20.46 21.79 8.28
CA LEU A 187 21.89 21.63 8.53
C LEU A 187 22.70 22.83 8.01
N PHE A 188 22.38 23.34 6.81
CA PHE A 188 23.00 24.54 6.26
C PHE A 188 22.84 25.75 7.21
N TRP A 189 21.61 26.01 7.65
CA TRP A 189 21.35 27.08 8.61
C TRP A 189 21.94 26.82 9.99
N SER A 190 22.05 25.56 10.40
CA SER A 190 22.65 25.19 11.68
C SER A 190 24.14 25.51 11.73
N VAL A 191 24.87 25.28 10.63
CA VAL A 191 26.26 25.71 10.49
C VAL A 191 26.35 27.24 10.56
N GLY A 192 25.46 27.95 9.86
CA GLY A 192 25.37 29.41 9.97
C GLY A 192 25.09 29.89 11.40
N ALA A 193 24.18 29.23 12.12
CA ALA A 193 23.82 29.59 13.49
C ALA A 193 25.01 29.41 14.45
N VAL A 194 25.80 28.35 14.31
CA VAL A 194 27.02 28.16 15.11
C VAL A 194 28.03 29.28 14.86
N HIS A 195 28.17 29.75 13.62
CA HIS A 195 29.15 30.81 13.32
C HIS A 195 28.67 32.23 13.62
N PHE A 196 27.38 32.52 13.43
CA PHE A 196 26.85 33.89 13.50
C PHE A 196 25.96 34.15 14.71
N ILE A 197 25.20 33.15 15.17
CA ILE A 197 24.23 33.32 16.26
C ILE A 197 24.81 32.91 17.60
N HIS A 198 25.59 31.83 17.66
CA HIS A 198 26.18 31.34 18.91
C HIS A 198 27.01 32.39 19.67
N PRO A 199 27.89 33.19 19.02
CA PRO A 199 28.64 34.23 19.73
C PRO A 199 27.72 35.25 20.42
N VAL A 200 26.68 35.70 19.71
CA VAL A 200 25.67 36.62 20.26
C VAL A 200 24.84 35.94 21.35
N ASN A 201 24.54 34.65 21.19
CA ASN A 201 23.81 33.87 22.18
C ASN A 201 24.56 33.78 23.51
N MET A 202 25.89 33.63 23.46
CA MET A 202 26.74 33.62 24.65
C MET A 202 26.75 34.98 25.37
N GLU A 203 26.77 36.07 24.60
CA GLU A 203 26.65 37.42 25.16
C GLU A 203 25.31 37.61 25.87
N VAL A 204 24.20 37.19 25.25
CA VAL A 204 22.87 37.24 25.86
C VAL A 204 22.77 36.33 27.08
N ALA A 205 23.31 35.11 27.02
CA ALA A 205 23.33 34.20 28.17
C ALA A 205 24.06 34.82 29.37
N SER A 206 25.17 35.51 29.14
CA SER A 206 25.94 36.19 30.20
C SER A 206 25.16 37.30 30.92
N THR A 207 24.14 37.87 30.28
CA THR A 207 23.28 38.91 30.87
C THR A 207 22.13 38.34 31.73
N GLY A 208 21.96 37.01 31.76
CA GLY A 208 20.92 36.35 32.55
C GLY A 208 19.50 36.51 32.00
N LEU A 209 19.34 36.97 30.75
CA LEU A 209 18.02 37.20 30.14
C LEU A 209 17.20 35.92 29.91
N TYR A 210 17.82 34.74 29.93
CA TYR A 210 17.14 33.46 29.68
C TYR A 210 16.38 32.87 30.89
N GLY A 211 16.43 33.49 32.07
CA GLY A 211 15.75 33.00 33.26
C GLY A 211 16.14 31.55 33.60
N ASP A 212 15.15 30.68 33.83
CA ASP A 212 15.34 29.27 34.20
C ASP A 212 15.59 28.32 33.01
N CYS A 213 15.88 28.85 31.82
CA CYS A 213 16.08 28.02 30.63
C CYS A 213 17.52 27.49 30.52
N GLU A 214 17.79 26.31 31.08
CA GLU A 214 19.11 25.66 31.04
C GLU A 214 19.61 25.38 29.60
N ARG A 215 18.70 25.09 28.66
CA ARG A 215 19.08 24.72 27.29
C ARG A 215 19.23 25.92 26.34
N CYS A 216 18.78 27.11 26.73
CA CYS A 216 18.81 28.30 25.88
C CYS A 216 20.25 28.78 25.61
N GLU A 217 21.14 28.68 26.60
CA GLU A 217 22.56 29.02 26.44
C GLU A 217 23.25 28.10 25.41
N HIS A 218 22.94 26.80 25.45
CA HIS A 218 23.52 25.77 24.58
C HIS A 218 22.78 25.58 23.24
N ALA A 219 21.77 26.40 22.95
CA ALA A 219 20.87 26.22 21.81
C ALA A 219 21.58 26.25 20.46
N PHE A 220 22.65 27.04 20.33
CA PHE A 220 23.42 27.19 19.09
C PHE A 220 24.89 26.77 19.18
N GLU A 221 25.28 26.07 20.25
CA GLU A 221 26.68 25.69 20.52
C GLU A 221 27.28 24.74 19.48
N THR A 222 26.50 23.75 19.05
CA THR A 222 26.93 22.75 18.06
C THR A 222 25.94 22.68 16.90
N VAL A 223 26.36 22.15 15.76
CA VAL A 223 25.46 21.96 14.61
C VAL A 223 24.26 21.10 14.98
N ALA A 224 24.44 20.07 15.83
CA ALA A 224 23.35 19.22 16.29
C ALA A 224 22.39 19.96 17.23
N SER A 225 22.92 20.75 18.17
CA SER A 225 22.10 21.60 19.05
C SER A 225 21.33 22.64 18.24
N SER A 226 21.99 23.34 17.32
CA SER A 226 21.38 24.30 16.40
C SER A 226 20.30 23.66 15.54
N ALA A 227 20.56 22.48 14.98
CA ALA A 227 19.57 21.77 14.17
C ALA A 227 18.33 21.39 14.98
N LEU A 228 18.52 20.91 16.22
CA LEU A 228 17.42 20.60 17.11
C LEU A 228 16.63 21.86 17.51
N THR A 229 17.31 22.96 17.81
CA THR A 229 16.69 24.26 18.12
C THR A 229 15.88 24.78 16.92
N LEU A 230 16.46 24.79 15.72
CA LEU A 230 15.77 25.24 14.50
C LEU A 230 14.60 24.33 14.12
N LEU A 231 14.71 23.01 14.34
CA LEU A 231 13.62 22.07 14.15
C LEU A 231 12.46 22.36 15.12
N GLN A 232 12.76 22.56 16.41
CA GLN A 232 11.76 22.90 17.43
C GLN A 232 11.07 24.24 17.12
N GLN A 233 11.87 25.25 16.78
CA GLN A 233 11.38 26.60 16.54
C GLN A 233 10.57 26.75 15.26
N VAL A 234 11.04 26.17 14.16
CA VAL A 234 10.49 26.48 12.83
C VAL A 234 9.58 25.39 12.28
N VAL A 235 9.82 24.13 12.66
CA VAL A 235 8.98 22.99 12.24
C VAL A 235 7.91 22.68 13.28
N ALA A 236 8.28 22.57 14.56
CA ALA A 236 7.29 22.33 15.63
C ALA A 236 6.56 23.61 16.08
N GLY A 237 7.11 24.79 15.78
CA GLY A 237 6.50 26.08 16.15
C GLY A 237 6.56 26.37 17.65
N ASP A 238 7.53 25.79 18.35
CA ASP A 238 7.65 25.87 19.80
C ASP A 238 8.84 26.77 20.22
N SER A 239 8.72 27.45 21.34
CA SER A 239 9.82 28.12 22.05
C SER A 239 10.60 29.18 21.24
N TRP A 240 10.01 29.70 20.15
CA TRP A 240 10.58 30.79 19.36
C TRP A 240 10.85 32.03 20.22
N GLY A 241 9.87 32.43 21.04
CA GLY A 241 9.97 33.62 21.87
C GLY A 241 11.00 33.52 23.00
N MET A 242 11.34 32.32 23.46
CA MET A 242 12.23 32.11 24.59
C MET A 242 13.71 32.28 24.21
N VAL A 243 14.09 31.88 23.00
CA VAL A 243 15.48 31.90 22.54
C VAL A 243 15.71 33.02 21.53
N SER A 244 14.84 33.17 20.54
CA SER A 244 15.12 34.06 19.40
C SER A 244 14.85 35.55 19.71
N ILE A 245 13.84 35.87 20.55
CA ILE A 245 13.52 37.27 20.88
C ILE A 245 14.65 37.94 21.70
N PRO A 246 15.17 37.34 22.79
CA PRO A 246 16.29 37.95 23.54
C PRO A 246 17.53 38.22 22.67
N ILE A 247 17.83 37.33 21.72
CA ILE A 247 18.93 37.51 20.76
C ILE A 247 18.67 38.68 19.81
N ILE A 248 17.45 38.79 19.30
CA ILE A 248 17.05 39.88 18.39
C ILE A 248 17.03 41.23 19.11
N GLU A 249 16.53 41.28 20.34
CA GLU A 249 16.50 42.52 21.13
C GLU A 249 17.92 43.00 21.48
N HIS A 250 18.85 42.08 21.75
CA HIS A 250 20.24 42.41 22.00
C HIS A 250 20.99 42.84 20.72
N SER A 251 20.78 42.11 19.61
CA SER A 251 21.41 42.40 18.32
C SER A 251 20.36 42.34 17.19
N PRO A 252 19.74 43.47 16.82
CA PRO A 252 18.66 43.51 15.82
C PRO A 252 19.04 42.97 14.44
N VAL A 253 20.32 42.94 14.10
CA VAL A 253 20.81 42.36 12.84
C VAL A 253 20.53 40.86 12.74
N THR A 254 20.49 40.15 13.88
CA THR A 254 20.16 38.72 13.93
C THR A 254 18.72 38.42 13.51
N ALA A 255 17.81 39.40 13.52
CA ALA A 255 16.46 39.26 12.99
C ALA A 255 16.47 38.89 11.50
N LEU A 256 17.46 39.35 10.73
CA LEU A 256 17.62 38.98 9.32
C LEU A 256 17.92 37.48 9.17
N PHE A 257 18.76 36.92 10.04
CA PHE A 257 19.08 35.51 10.05
C PHE A 257 17.85 34.67 10.38
N PHE A 258 17.18 34.96 11.50
CA PHE A 258 15.98 34.24 11.93
C PHE A 258 14.83 34.38 10.92
N GLY A 259 14.64 35.56 10.33
CA GLY A 259 13.68 35.78 9.25
C GLY A 259 13.99 34.98 7.99
N ALA A 260 15.26 34.92 7.58
CA ALA A 260 15.69 34.12 6.42
C ALA A 260 15.49 32.61 6.65
N VAL A 261 15.80 32.11 7.85
CA VAL A 261 15.51 30.71 8.24
C VAL A 261 14.00 30.46 8.20
N PHE A 262 13.19 31.35 8.77
CA PHE A 262 11.73 31.21 8.78
C PHE A 262 11.14 31.14 7.37
N VAL A 263 11.54 32.06 6.48
CA VAL A 263 11.06 32.06 5.07
C VAL A 263 11.50 30.78 4.35
N THR A 264 12.77 30.39 4.47
CA THR A 264 13.30 29.24 3.73
C THR A 264 12.78 27.89 4.25
N VAL A 265 12.62 27.71 5.55
CA VAL A 265 12.17 26.45 6.14
C VAL A 265 10.63 26.37 6.16
N ASN A 266 9.94 27.41 6.64
CA ASN A 266 8.49 27.37 6.83
C ASN A 266 7.74 27.64 5.52
N ILE A 267 8.09 28.71 4.79
CA ILE A 267 7.37 29.09 3.57
C ILE A 267 7.85 28.29 2.36
N ILE A 268 9.16 28.09 2.18
CA ILE A 268 9.66 27.41 0.97
C ILE A 268 9.63 25.89 1.16
N SER A 269 10.22 25.37 2.24
CA SER A 269 10.42 23.91 2.37
C SER A 269 9.12 23.16 2.68
N LEU A 270 8.32 23.59 3.66
CA LEU A 270 7.07 22.89 3.99
C LEU A 270 6.03 22.96 2.86
N ASN A 271 5.88 24.12 2.21
CA ASN A 271 4.97 24.23 1.07
C ASN A 271 5.48 23.47 -0.16
N MET A 272 6.80 23.37 -0.37
CA MET A 272 7.36 22.49 -1.40
C MET A 272 7.07 21.01 -1.11
N ILE A 273 7.23 20.56 0.14
CA ILE A 273 6.90 19.18 0.53
C ILE A 273 5.42 18.91 0.30
N LEU A 274 4.54 19.82 0.71
CA LEU A 274 3.11 19.72 0.44
C LEU A 274 2.83 19.63 -1.06
N ALA A 275 3.46 20.49 -1.87
CA ALA A 275 3.32 20.46 -3.32
C ALA A 275 3.77 19.13 -3.93
N VAL A 276 4.90 18.56 -3.47
CA VAL A 276 5.41 17.27 -3.94
C VAL A 276 4.48 16.12 -3.53
N ILE A 277 3.93 16.16 -2.31
CA ILE A 277 2.95 15.17 -1.84
C ILE A 277 1.67 15.24 -2.68
N VAL A 278 1.17 16.46 -2.94
CA VAL A 278 -0.02 16.69 -3.77
C VAL A 278 0.23 16.22 -5.22
N ASP A 279 1.35 16.58 -5.83
CA ASP A 279 1.73 16.15 -7.18
C ASP A 279 1.83 14.61 -7.28
N THR A 280 2.40 13.97 -6.25
CA THR A 280 2.47 12.50 -6.18
C THR A 280 1.08 11.87 -6.03
N ALA A 281 0.22 12.45 -5.20
CA ALA A 281 -1.15 11.98 -5.02
C ALA A 281 -1.97 12.13 -6.32
N LEU A 282 -1.81 13.26 -7.02
CA LEU A 282 -2.44 13.51 -8.31
C LEU A 282 -1.92 12.55 -9.38
N LYS A 283 -0.62 12.31 -9.45
CA LYS A 283 -0.01 11.32 -10.37
C LYS A 283 -0.53 9.92 -10.09
N ALA A 284 -0.55 9.48 -8.83
CA ALA A 284 -1.08 8.17 -8.45
C ALA A 284 -2.58 8.04 -8.82
N SER A 285 -3.37 9.10 -8.63
CA SER A 285 -4.77 9.12 -9.06
C SER A 285 -4.92 9.07 -10.58
N HIS A 286 -4.05 9.77 -11.31
CA HIS A 286 -4.08 9.80 -12.77
C HIS A 286 -3.70 8.44 -13.36
N GLU A 287 -2.63 7.82 -12.85
CA GLU A 287 -2.20 6.47 -13.22
C GLU A 287 -3.30 5.44 -12.95
N CYS A 288 -3.98 5.53 -11.79
CA CYS A 288 -5.11 4.65 -11.49
C CYS A 288 -6.26 4.83 -12.49
N ASN A 289 -6.64 6.08 -12.82
CA ASN A 289 -7.68 6.34 -13.80
C ASN A 289 -7.29 5.84 -15.21
N GLN A 290 -6.04 6.03 -15.63
CA GLN A 290 -5.54 5.51 -16.91
C GLN A 290 -5.56 3.99 -16.95
N GLU A 291 -5.20 3.31 -15.86
CA GLU A 291 -5.29 1.85 -15.78
C GLU A 291 -6.73 1.35 -15.90
N ILE A 292 -7.70 2.05 -15.29
CA ILE A 292 -9.12 1.73 -15.43
C ILE A 292 -9.57 1.90 -16.88
N VAL A 293 -9.22 3.02 -17.53
CA VAL A 293 -9.56 3.27 -18.93
C VAL A 293 -8.95 2.19 -19.83
N LYS A 294 -7.68 1.85 -19.61
CA LYS A 294 -6.99 0.80 -20.38
C LYS A 294 -7.60 -0.57 -20.14
N HIS A 295 -8.05 -0.88 -18.93
CA HIS A 295 -8.76 -2.12 -18.64
C HIS A 295 -10.07 -2.21 -19.42
N LYS A 296 -10.87 -1.13 -19.40
CA LYS A 296 -12.12 -1.05 -20.16
C LYS A 296 -11.88 -1.20 -21.66
N LEU A 297 -10.82 -0.59 -22.20
CA LEU A 297 -10.45 -0.73 -23.61
C LEU A 297 -9.99 -2.15 -23.97
N ASN A 298 -9.26 -2.83 -23.07
CA ASN A 298 -8.87 -4.22 -23.30
C ASN A 298 -10.06 -5.17 -23.20
N GLU A 299 -10.96 -4.98 -22.24
CA GLU A 299 -12.22 -5.73 -22.17
C GLU A 299 -13.04 -5.50 -23.44
N PHE A 300 -13.09 -4.26 -23.94
CA PHE A 300 -13.72 -3.95 -25.22
C PHE A 300 -13.09 -4.74 -26.39
N ASP A 301 -11.76 -4.74 -26.52
CA ASP A 301 -11.08 -5.45 -27.61
C ASP A 301 -11.23 -6.98 -27.50
N ASP A 302 -11.29 -7.53 -26.28
CA ASP A 302 -11.51 -8.97 -26.07
C ASP A 302 -12.96 -9.38 -26.39
N HIS A 303 -13.96 -8.59 -26.00
CA HIS A 303 -15.36 -8.85 -26.35
C HIS A 303 -15.63 -8.64 -27.85
N ALA A 304 -15.00 -7.64 -28.48
CA ALA A 304 -15.06 -7.41 -29.92
C ALA A 304 -14.57 -8.61 -30.72
N LYS A 305 -13.47 -9.25 -30.30
CA LYS A 305 -12.96 -10.46 -30.95
C LYS A 305 -13.90 -11.64 -30.83
N GLN A 306 -14.50 -11.86 -29.65
CA GLN A 306 -15.45 -12.95 -29.44
C GLN A 306 -16.68 -12.81 -30.33
N ILE A 307 -17.25 -11.60 -30.43
CA ILE A 307 -18.41 -11.34 -31.30
C ILE A 307 -18.02 -11.54 -32.76
N LYS A 308 -16.84 -11.05 -33.18
CA LYS A 308 -16.35 -11.24 -34.55
C LYS A 308 -16.11 -12.71 -34.91
N GLU A 309 -15.71 -13.55 -33.95
CA GLU A 309 -15.61 -15.00 -34.14
C GLU A 309 -16.99 -15.63 -34.33
N LEU A 310 -17.98 -15.24 -33.51
CA LEU A 310 -19.37 -15.72 -33.66
C LEU A 310 -20.00 -15.30 -35.00
N CYS A 311 -19.77 -14.06 -35.44
CA CYS A 311 -20.22 -13.58 -36.75
C CYS A 311 -19.66 -14.45 -37.90
N LYS A 312 -18.39 -14.85 -37.81
CA LYS A 312 -17.75 -15.73 -38.83
C LYS A 312 -18.29 -17.16 -38.82
N GLU A 313 -18.82 -17.64 -37.70
CA GLU A 313 -19.44 -18.96 -37.62
C GLU A 313 -20.85 -18.95 -38.20
N MET A 314 -21.53 -17.80 -38.15
CA MET A 314 -22.87 -17.59 -38.68
C MET A 314 -22.90 -17.29 -40.18
N ASP A 315 -21.82 -16.69 -40.71
CA ASP A 315 -21.66 -16.44 -42.14
C ASP A 315 -21.44 -17.77 -42.90
N VAL A 316 -22.48 -18.22 -43.60
CA VAL A 316 -22.50 -19.49 -44.33
C VAL A 316 -21.76 -19.37 -45.66
N ASP A 317 -21.82 -18.20 -46.30
CA ASP A 317 -21.28 -17.97 -47.64
C ASP A 317 -19.84 -17.42 -47.64
N LYS A 318 -19.34 -17.02 -46.46
CA LYS A 318 -18.03 -16.41 -46.22
C LYS A 318 -17.81 -15.12 -47.00
N SER A 319 -18.89 -14.39 -47.27
CA SER A 319 -18.86 -13.06 -47.91
C SER A 319 -18.10 -12.04 -47.06
N GLY A 320 -18.12 -12.20 -45.74
CA GLY A 320 -17.57 -11.23 -44.79
C GLY A 320 -18.61 -10.25 -44.23
N ASP A 321 -19.87 -10.39 -44.66
CA ASP A 321 -21.02 -9.57 -44.28
C ASP A 321 -22.15 -10.50 -43.80
N LEU A 322 -23.03 -10.00 -42.92
CA LEU A 322 -24.16 -10.77 -42.36
C LEU A 322 -25.48 -10.24 -42.91
N THR A 323 -26.30 -11.15 -43.43
CA THR A 323 -27.69 -10.84 -43.81
C THR A 323 -28.63 -10.92 -42.60
N LEU A 324 -29.80 -10.29 -42.70
CA LEU A 324 -30.85 -10.37 -41.67
C LEU A 324 -31.27 -11.83 -41.39
N GLU A 325 -31.29 -12.67 -42.42
CA GLU A 325 -31.67 -14.08 -42.33
C GLU A 325 -30.61 -14.88 -41.53
N GLU A 326 -29.33 -14.66 -41.80
CA GLU A 326 -28.22 -15.28 -41.05
C GLU A 326 -28.18 -14.81 -39.58
N LEU A 327 -28.51 -13.55 -39.31
CA LEU A 327 -28.60 -13.01 -37.96
C LEU A 327 -29.75 -13.63 -37.15
N ILE A 328 -30.91 -13.84 -37.76
CA ILE A 328 -32.05 -14.51 -37.12
C ILE A 328 -31.73 -16.00 -36.91
N ALA A 329 -31.17 -16.67 -37.92
CA ALA A 329 -30.76 -18.07 -37.81
C ALA A 329 -29.70 -18.27 -36.72
N GLY A 330 -28.69 -17.40 -36.64
CA GLY A 330 -27.70 -17.45 -35.57
C GLY A 330 -28.27 -17.20 -34.18
N PHE A 331 -29.32 -16.38 -34.05
CA PHE A 331 -30.02 -16.20 -32.77
C PHE A 331 -30.75 -17.48 -32.32
N GLU A 332 -31.30 -18.25 -33.26
CA GLU A 332 -31.99 -19.51 -32.97
C GLU A 332 -31.04 -20.68 -32.75
N GLU A 333 -29.99 -20.78 -33.57
CA GLU A 333 -29.09 -21.95 -33.65
C GLU A 333 -27.85 -21.83 -32.75
N ASN A 334 -27.32 -20.62 -32.52
CA ASN A 334 -26.09 -20.41 -31.72
C ASN A 334 -26.43 -19.90 -30.31
N GLU A 335 -26.33 -20.78 -29.31
CA GLU A 335 -26.60 -20.44 -27.91
C GLU A 335 -25.69 -19.33 -27.38
N GLN A 336 -24.41 -19.30 -27.76
CA GLN A 336 -23.47 -18.29 -27.29
C GLN A 336 -23.79 -16.91 -27.85
N PHE A 337 -24.21 -16.84 -29.12
CA PHE A 337 -24.63 -15.60 -29.76
C PHE A 337 -25.93 -15.06 -29.15
N ARG A 338 -26.91 -15.93 -28.94
CA ARG A 338 -28.18 -15.59 -28.28
C ARG A 338 -27.98 -15.06 -26.86
N ASP A 339 -27.18 -15.75 -26.04
CA ASP A 339 -26.92 -15.34 -24.66
C ASP A 339 -26.20 -13.98 -24.62
N LEU A 340 -25.32 -13.70 -25.58
CA LEU A 340 -24.62 -12.43 -25.70
C LEU A 340 -25.56 -11.27 -26.08
N LEU A 341 -26.46 -11.47 -27.05
CA LEU A 341 -27.47 -10.47 -27.43
C LEU A 341 -28.49 -10.23 -26.30
N MET A 342 -28.93 -11.28 -25.62
CA MET A 342 -29.80 -11.15 -24.44
C MET A 342 -29.11 -10.41 -23.28
N ALA A 343 -27.80 -10.59 -23.09
CA ALA A 343 -27.01 -9.82 -22.12
C ALA A 343 -26.82 -8.34 -22.51
N MET A 344 -27.31 -7.94 -23.69
CA MET A 344 -27.39 -6.55 -24.17
C MET A 344 -28.84 -6.07 -24.26
N ASP A 345 -29.79 -6.78 -23.63
CA ASP A 345 -31.22 -6.51 -23.64
C ASP A 345 -31.87 -6.54 -25.05
N VAL A 346 -31.23 -7.20 -26.02
CA VAL A 346 -31.77 -7.40 -27.37
C VAL A 346 -32.54 -8.71 -27.42
N LYS A 347 -33.83 -8.65 -27.76
CA LYS A 347 -34.69 -9.83 -27.95
C LYS A 347 -34.82 -10.18 -29.44
N GLN A 348 -35.28 -11.38 -29.72
CA GLN A 348 -35.54 -11.83 -31.10
C GLN A 348 -36.49 -10.89 -31.85
N SER A 349 -37.51 -10.33 -31.17
CA SER A 349 -38.45 -9.35 -31.74
C SER A 349 -37.77 -8.06 -32.20
N ASP A 350 -36.63 -7.74 -31.61
CA ASP A 350 -35.93 -6.48 -31.80
C ASP A 350 -34.86 -6.61 -32.89
N MET A 351 -34.58 -7.82 -33.38
CA MET A 351 -33.54 -8.10 -34.37
C MET A 351 -33.75 -7.34 -35.68
N THR A 352 -34.99 -7.19 -36.13
CA THR A 352 -35.31 -6.42 -37.35
C THR A 352 -35.01 -4.92 -37.17
N VAL A 353 -35.27 -4.40 -35.96
CA VAL A 353 -35.00 -2.99 -35.63
C VAL A 353 -33.50 -2.77 -35.44
N VAL A 354 -32.82 -3.69 -34.76
CA VAL A 354 -31.38 -3.65 -34.55
C VAL A 354 -30.65 -3.73 -35.89
N PHE A 355 -31.04 -4.66 -36.78
CA PHE A 355 -30.46 -4.76 -38.12
C PHE A 355 -30.60 -3.45 -38.91
N GLY A 356 -31.80 -2.84 -38.92
CA GLY A 356 -32.01 -1.55 -39.60
C GLY A 356 -31.28 -0.36 -38.98
N ILE A 357 -30.73 -0.49 -37.77
CA ILE A 357 -29.84 0.53 -37.18
C ILE A 357 -28.37 0.21 -37.49
N LEU A 358 -28.02 -1.07 -37.67
CA LEU A 358 -26.68 -1.53 -38.01
C LEU A 358 -26.36 -1.38 -39.51
N ASP A 359 -27.36 -1.54 -40.38
CA ASP A 359 -27.33 -1.34 -41.83
C ASP A 359 -27.64 0.14 -42.17
N ALA A 360 -26.67 1.02 -41.91
CA ALA A 360 -26.86 2.47 -42.07
C ALA A 360 -26.79 2.94 -43.54
N ASP A 361 -26.20 2.13 -44.42
CA ASP A 361 -26.10 2.36 -45.86
C ASP A 361 -27.22 1.68 -46.67
N GLU A 362 -28.12 0.95 -45.99
CA GLU A 362 -29.28 0.25 -46.56
C GLU A 362 -28.88 -0.73 -47.69
N ASP A 363 -27.69 -1.34 -47.57
CA ASP A 363 -27.17 -2.28 -48.57
C ASP A 363 -27.72 -3.70 -48.38
N GLY A 364 -28.43 -3.94 -47.27
CA GLY A 364 -29.07 -5.19 -46.92
C GLY A 364 -28.14 -6.21 -46.27
N THR A 365 -26.91 -5.81 -45.94
CA THR A 365 -25.88 -6.61 -45.29
C THR A 365 -25.17 -5.80 -44.20
N VAL A 366 -24.55 -6.46 -43.22
CA VAL A 366 -23.78 -5.77 -42.18
C VAL A 366 -22.40 -6.40 -42.07
N ASN A 367 -21.35 -5.60 -42.29
CA ASN A 367 -19.99 -6.07 -42.14
C ASN A 367 -19.68 -6.45 -40.69
N TYR A 368 -18.86 -7.48 -40.44
CA TYR A 368 -18.51 -7.86 -39.08
C TYR A 368 -17.90 -6.73 -38.23
N ASP A 369 -17.05 -5.89 -38.84
CA ASP A 369 -16.42 -4.78 -38.14
C ASP A 369 -17.44 -3.67 -37.80
N GLU A 370 -18.46 -3.51 -38.63
CA GLU A 370 -19.58 -2.59 -38.41
C GLU A 370 -20.53 -3.12 -37.34
N PHE A 371 -20.94 -4.38 -37.45
CA PHE A 371 -21.76 -5.10 -36.47
C PHE A 371 -21.16 -4.98 -35.07
N VAL A 372 -19.87 -5.27 -34.92
CA VAL A 372 -19.17 -5.20 -33.64
C VAL A 372 -19.13 -3.76 -33.12
N ASN A 373 -18.71 -2.79 -33.95
CA ASN A 373 -18.58 -1.40 -33.50
C ASN A 373 -19.92 -0.77 -33.10
N GLU A 374 -21.00 -0.99 -33.87
CA GLU A 374 -22.30 -0.40 -33.60
C GLU A 374 -23.05 -1.09 -32.46
N LEU A 375 -22.97 -2.42 -32.36
CA LEU A 375 -23.54 -3.17 -31.24
C LEU A 375 -22.89 -2.76 -29.90
N PHE A 376 -21.59 -2.46 -29.90
CA PHE A 376 -20.93 -1.92 -28.71
C PHE A 376 -21.27 -0.44 -28.44
N LYS A 377 -21.41 0.40 -29.47
CA LYS A 377 -21.87 1.79 -29.30
C LYS A 377 -23.24 1.82 -28.63
N MET A 378 -24.18 0.97 -29.06
CA MET A 378 -25.49 0.85 -28.42
C MET A 378 -25.40 0.52 -26.92
N LYS A 379 -24.48 -0.35 -26.50
CA LYS A 379 -24.30 -0.73 -25.08
C LYS A 379 -23.56 0.32 -24.26
N THR A 380 -22.60 1.03 -24.86
CA THR A 380 -21.74 1.98 -24.14
C THR A 380 -22.31 3.40 -24.07
N HIS A 381 -23.35 3.72 -24.83
CA HIS A 381 -24.08 4.95 -24.65
C HIS A 381 -24.86 4.94 -23.33
N ASP A 382 -24.32 5.69 -22.36
CA ASP A 382 -25.00 6.05 -21.12
C ASP A 382 -26.36 6.71 -21.45
N SER A 383 -27.39 6.47 -20.65
CA SER A 383 -28.76 7.00 -20.88
C SER A 383 -28.78 8.54 -21.03
N HIS A 384 -27.75 9.21 -20.52
CA HIS A 384 -27.50 10.65 -20.69
C HIS A 384 -27.11 11.07 -22.12
N THR A 385 -26.36 10.25 -22.88
CA THR A 385 -25.98 10.56 -24.26
C THR A 385 -27.17 10.38 -25.22
N LEU A 386 -28.05 9.42 -24.95
CA LEU A 386 -29.30 9.21 -25.71
C LEU A 386 -30.23 10.44 -25.62
N LEU A 387 -30.32 11.06 -24.44
CA LEU A 387 -31.08 12.30 -24.22
C LEU A 387 -30.51 13.51 -24.99
N VAL A 388 -29.19 13.55 -25.22
CA VAL A 388 -28.55 14.63 -26.00
C VAL A 388 -28.86 14.48 -27.49
N PHE A 389 -28.91 13.25 -28.01
CA PHE A 389 -29.31 12.98 -29.39
C PHE A 389 -30.80 13.24 -29.64
N ILE A 390 -31.68 12.84 -28.71
CA ILE A 390 -33.14 13.14 -28.79
C ILE A 390 -33.43 14.65 -28.63
N LYS A 391 -32.50 15.44 -28.11
CA LYS A 391 -32.64 16.91 -28.04
C LYS A 391 -32.20 17.60 -29.35
N HIS A 392 -31.45 16.91 -30.20
CA HIS A 392 -30.87 17.46 -31.43
C HIS A 392 -31.37 16.82 -32.73
N TYR A 393 -32.21 15.80 -32.63
CA TYR A 393 -33.11 15.28 -33.67
C TYR A 393 -34.55 15.44 -33.19
#